data_AF-A0A9W4I5B7-F1
#
_entry.id   AF-A0A9W4I5B7-F1
#
_cell.length_a   1.000
_cell.length_b   1.000
_cell.length_c   1.000
_cell.angle_alpha   90.00
_cell.angle_beta   90.00
_cell.angle_gamma   90.00
#
_symmetry.space_group_name_H-M   'P 1'
#
loop_
_entity.id
_entity.type
_entity.pdbx_description
1 polymer ?
#
loop_
_entity_poly.entity_id
_entity_poly.type
_entity_poly.pdbx_seq_one_letter_code
_entity_poly.pdbx_strand_id
1 'polypeptide(L)'
;MAFGGKGFNGMLKERMEICQKLWSAGIKAEFSYKLKPKLPQQFKAAEQGAIPFGIILGEGELAAGKCRIKEMGLPEGHPEKEGVEVEIASLVAELQTRLAEKQQGVISSLAQQLQGTSV
;
A
#
# COMPACT_ATOMS: atom_id res chain seq x y z
N MET A 1 -2.89 19.17 -3.70
CA MET A 1 -3.01 18.19 -4.80
C MET A 1 -1.60 17.84 -5.26
N ALA A 2 -1.06 16.68 -4.85
CA ALA A 2 0.38 16.40 -4.82
C ALA A 2 0.82 15.25 -5.76
N PHE A 3 0.09 15.00 -6.85
CA PHE A 3 0.43 13.94 -7.79
C PHE A 3 0.30 14.42 -9.24
N GLY A 4 1.41 14.47 -9.98
CA GLY A 4 1.38 14.67 -11.44
C GLY A 4 1.43 16.11 -11.95
N GLY A 5 2.07 17.04 -11.23
CA GLY A 5 2.30 18.41 -11.70
C GLY A 5 3.22 18.49 -12.93
N LYS A 6 3.29 19.69 -13.55
CA LYS A 6 4.14 20.00 -14.71
C LYS A 6 5.63 19.99 -14.29
N GLY A 7 6.21 18.81 -14.21
CA GLY A 7 7.56 18.56 -13.69
C GLY A 7 7.73 17.17 -13.06
N PHE A 8 6.62 16.50 -12.73
CA PHE A 8 6.62 15.18 -12.11
C PHE A 8 7.33 14.15 -13.03
N ASN A 9 8.47 13.66 -12.58
CA ASN A 9 9.26 12.63 -13.26
C ASN A 9 8.68 11.22 -13.04
N GLY A 10 7.65 11.12 -12.20
CA GLY A 10 7.02 9.86 -11.89
C GLY A 10 7.77 9.06 -10.85
N MET A 11 8.63 9.63 -10.00
CA MET A 11 8.93 8.99 -8.71
C MET A 11 9.80 7.71 -8.82
N LEU A 12 10.41 7.43 -9.97
CA LEU A 12 10.80 6.05 -10.33
C LEU A 12 11.92 5.52 -9.42
N LYS A 13 12.95 6.33 -9.19
CA LYS A 13 14.10 5.93 -8.36
C LYS A 13 13.63 5.66 -6.92
N GLU A 14 12.78 6.53 -6.41
CA GLU A 14 12.23 6.50 -5.06
C GLU A 14 11.32 5.28 -4.88
N ARG A 15 10.49 4.95 -5.89
CA ARG A 15 9.72 3.69 -5.89
C ARG A 15 10.61 2.45 -5.86
N MET A 16 11.71 2.46 -6.62
CA MET A 16 12.66 1.36 -6.64
C MET A 16 13.35 1.20 -5.28
N GLU A 17 13.78 2.29 -4.66
CA GLU A 17 14.41 2.29 -3.33
C GLU A 17 13.46 1.77 -2.25
N ILE A 18 12.18 2.20 -2.26
CA ILE A 18 11.18 1.70 -1.33
C ILE A 18 10.92 0.20 -1.55
N CYS A 19 10.76 -0.24 -2.80
CA CYS A 19 10.56 -1.68 -3.07
C CYS A 19 11.77 -2.50 -2.65
N GLN A 20 12.99 -2.03 -2.88
CA GLN A 20 14.20 -2.69 -2.40
C GLN A 20 14.22 -2.83 -0.88
N LYS A 21 13.82 -1.79 -0.14
CA LYS A 21 13.71 -1.84 1.34
C LYS A 21 12.69 -2.91 1.78
N LEU A 22 11.53 -2.95 1.13
CA LEU A 22 10.49 -3.95 1.43
C LEU A 22 10.97 -5.37 1.13
N TRP A 23 11.61 -5.59 -0.02
CA TRP A 23 12.17 -6.89 -0.40
C TRP A 23 13.26 -7.35 0.57
N SER A 24 14.12 -6.43 1.02
CA SER A 24 15.16 -6.73 2.02
C SER A 24 14.57 -7.17 3.36
N ALA A 25 13.34 -6.76 3.66
CA ALA A 25 12.58 -7.18 4.84
C ALA A 25 11.65 -8.39 4.59
N GLY A 26 11.73 -9.02 3.42
CA GLY A 26 10.91 -10.17 3.05
C GLY A 26 9.46 -9.85 2.66
N ILE A 27 9.10 -8.56 2.54
CA ILE A 27 7.77 -8.14 2.08
C ILE A 27 7.74 -8.17 0.56
N LYS A 28 6.82 -8.95 -0.01
CA LYS A 28 6.57 -8.96 -1.45
C LYS A 28 5.89 -7.66 -1.86
N ALA A 29 6.55 -6.89 -2.71
CA ALA A 29 6.04 -5.62 -3.21
C ALA A 29 6.31 -5.51 -4.72
N GLU A 30 5.43 -4.83 -5.45
CA GLU A 30 5.61 -4.53 -6.86
C GLU A 30 5.24 -3.07 -7.15
N PHE A 31 5.79 -2.53 -8.23
CA PHE A 31 5.51 -1.18 -8.72
C PHE A 31 5.42 -1.17 -10.25
N SER A 32 4.82 -0.14 -10.83
CA SER A 32 4.77 0.00 -12.28
C SER A 32 6.13 0.45 -12.84
N TYR A 33 6.69 -0.33 -13.77
CA TYR A 33 7.94 -0.02 -14.49
C TYR A 33 7.83 1.14 -15.48
N LYS A 34 6.62 1.66 -15.73
CA LYS A 34 6.45 2.86 -16.54
C LYS A 34 7.05 4.05 -15.81
N LEU A 35 7.66 4.99 -16.55
CA LEU A 35 8.22 6.20 -15.96
C LEU A 35 7.14 7.03 -15.24
N LYS A 36 6.02 7.30 -15.91
CA LYS A 36 4.91 8.13 -15.40
C LYS A 36 3.60 7.34 -15.42
N PRO A 37 3.44 6.35 -14.54
CA PRO A 37 2.22 5.56 -14.48
C PRO A 37 1.07 6.44 -13.95
N LYS A 38 -0.11 6.37 -14.58
CA LYS A 38 -1.29 7.09 -14.10
C LYS A 38 -1.81 6.42 -12.82
N LEU A 39 -2.13 7.20 -11.79
CA LEU A 39 -2.65 6.71 -10.50
C LEU A 39 -3.81 5.71 -10.63
N PRO A 40 -4.86 5.97 -11.43
CA PRO A 40 -5.97 5.02 -11.58
C PRO A 40 -5.54 3.66 -12.14
N GLN A 41 -4.53 3.63 -13.03
CA GLN A 41 -4.00 2.36 -13.56
C GLN A 41 -3.20 1.60 -12.51
N GLN A 42 -2.52 2.31 -11.61
CA GLN A 42 -1.79 1.70 -10.50
C GLN A 42 -2.75 1.09 -9.49
N PHE A 43 -3.83 1.80 -9.13
CA PHE A 43 -4.86 1.26 -8.24
C PHE A 43 -5.53 0.04 -8.85
N LYS A 44 -5.92 0.10 -10.13
CA LYS A 44 -6.49 -1.06 -10.82
C LYS A 44 -5.54 -2.26 -10.84
N ALA A 45 -4.24 -2.04 -11.06
CA ALA A 45 -3.25 -3.13 -11.02
C ALA A 45 -3.13 -3.73 -9.61
N ALA A 46 -3.14 -2.89 -8.56
CA ALA A 46 -3.14 -3.35 -7.18
C ALA A 46 -4.40 -4.16 -6.84
N GLU A 47 -5.58 -3.73 -7.29
CA GLU A 47 -6.84 -4.47 -7.12
C GLU A 47 -6.80 -5.82 -7.84
N GLN A 48 -6.32 -5.85 -9.09
CA GLN A 48 -6.19 -7.10 -9.87
C GLN A 48 -5.18 -8.08 -9.27
N GLY A 49 -4.10 -7.56 -8.68
CA GLY A 49 -3.11 -8.37 -7.97
C GLY A 49 -3.54 -8.81 -6.57
N ALA A 50 -4.77 -8.49 -6.15
CA ALA A 50 -5.27 -8.70 -4.79
C ALA A 50 -4.32 -8.12 -3.71
N ILE A 51 -3.69 -6.98 -4.02
CA ILE A 51 -2.72 -6.34 -3.14
C ILE A 51 -3.48 -5.61 -2.03
N PRO A 52 -3.27 -5.95 -0.74
CA PRO A 52 -4.05 -5.40 0.36
C PRO A 52 -3.66 -3.97 0.73
N PHE A 53 -2.41 -3.57 0.46
CA PHE A 53 -1.86 -2.26 0.83
C PHE A 53 -1.07 -1.66 -0.33
N GLY A 54 -1.34 -0.38 -0.63
CA GLY A 54 -0.59 0.42 -1.59
C GLY A 54 0.21 1.52 -0.88
N ILE A 55 1.46 1.73 -1.30
CA ILE A 55 2.28 2.84 -0.82
C ILE A 55 2.19 3.99 -1.81
N ILE A 56 1.80 5.16 -1.32
CA ILE A 56 1.68 6.38 -2.08
C ILE A 56 2.84 7.30 -1.73
N LEU A 57 3.59 7.70 -2.77
CA LEU A 57 4.73 8.61 -2.67
C LEU A 57 4.34 9.96 -3.30
N GLY A 58 4.28 11.01 -2.48
CA GLY A 58 4.19 12.39 -2.94
C GLY A 58 5.52 13.12 -2.74
N GLU A 59 5.80 14.10 -3.58
CA GLU A 59 7.08 14.84 -3.52
C GLU A 59 7.28 15.57 -2.18
N GLY A 60 6.19 16.12 -1.62
CA GLY A 60 6.23 16.80 -0.33
C GLY A 60 6.45 15.86 0.85
N GLU A 61 5.70 14.75 0.92
CA GLU A 61 5.91 13.76 1.99
C GLU A 61 7.30 13.12 1.91
N LEU A 62 7.76 12.78 0.70
CA LEU A 62 9.07 12.16 0.53
C LEU A 62 10.21 13.11 0.94
N ALA A 63 10.12 14.39 0.61
CA ALA A 63 11.09 15.39 1.06
C ALA A 63 11.14 15.51 2.59
N ALA A 64 10.04 15.21 3.28
CA ALA A 64 9.96 15.12 4.73
C ALA A 64 10.31 13.73 5.29
N GLY A 65 10.73 12.77 4.46
CA GLY A 65 11.06 11.40 4.89
C GLY A 65 9.84 10.52 5.18
N LYS A 66 8.67 10.88 4.62
CA LYS A 66 7.39 10.22 4.89
C LYS A 66 6.75 9.68 3.62
N CYS A 67 5.82 8.74 3.79
CA CYS A 67 5.00 8.17 2.73
C CYS A 67 3.61 7.84 3.27
N ARG A 68 2.65 7.52 2.40
CA ARG A 68 1.31 7.11 2.84
C ARG A 68 1.04 5.65 2.56
N ILE A 69 0.60 4.91 3.56
CA ILE A 69 0.08 3.54 3.39
C ILE A 69 -1.43 3.65 3.19
N LYS A 70 -1.91 3.20 2.03
CA LYS A 70 -3.33 3.10 1.70
C LYS A 70 -3.76 1.65 1.74
N GLU A 71 -4.78 1.34 2.52
CA GLU A 71 -5.41 0.03 2.48
C GLU A 71 -6.40 -0.06 1.31
N MET A 72 -6.29 -1.13 0.54
CA MET A 72 -7.16 -1.41 -0.61
C MET A 72 -8.43 -2.15 -0.15
N GLY A 73 -9.56 -1.77 -0.75
CA GLY A 73 -10.87 -2.38 -0.48
C GLY A 73 -11.65 -1.79 0.70
N LEU A 74 -11.20 -0.67 1.28
CA LEU A 74 -11.96 0.00 2.34
C LEU A 74 -13.25 0.65 1.81
N PRO A 75 -14.37 0.56 2.56
CA PRO A 75 -15.65 1.15 2.16
C PRO A 75 -15.60 2.69 2.12
N GLU A 76 -16.54 3.29 1.37
CA GLU A 76 -16.74 4.74 1.35
C GLU A 76 -17.04 5.27 2.76
N GLY A 77 -16.23 6.22 3.24
CA GLY A 77 -16.35 6.80 4.58
C GLY A 77 -15.35 6.29 5.62
N HIS A 78 -14.51 5.29 5.31
CA HIS A 78 -13.48 4.83 6.24
C HIS A 78 -12.40 5.92 6.45
N PRO A 79 -11.99 6.23 7.70
CA PRO A 79 -11.02 7.29 7.98
C PRO A 79 -9.66 7.05 7.31
N GLU A 80 -9.25 5.79 7.16
CA GLU A 80 -7.98 5.42 6.51
C GLU A 80 -8.09 5.24 4.99
N LYS A 81 -9.24 5.57 4.37
CA LYS A 81 -9.42 5.43 2.92
C LYS A 81 -8.42 6.27 2.12
N GLU A 82 -8.07 7.45 2.63
CA GLU A 82 -7.09 8.36 2.01
C GLU A 82 -5.63 7.91 2.25
N GLY A 83 -5.42 6.90 3.10
CA GLY A 83 -4.13 6.40 3.55
C GLY A 83 -3.59 7.13 4.77
N VAL A 84 -2.75 6.43 5.53
CA VAL A 84 -2.10 6.91 6.75
C VAL A 84 -0.68 7.34 6.44
N GLU A 85 -0.31 8.54 6.87
CA GLU A 85 1.06 9.03 6.77
C GLU A 85 1.97 8.31 7.77
N VAL A 86 3.07 7.76 7.27
CA VAL A 86 4.07 7.03 8.06
C VAL A 86 5.47 7.47 7.65
N GLU A 87 6.42 7.38 8.59
CA GLU A 87 7.83 7.60 8.28
C GLU A 87 8.39 6.44 7.47
N ILE A 88 9.24 6.76 6.47
CA ILE A 88 9.88 5.74 5.63
C ILE A 88 10.79 4.81 6.45
N ALA A 89 11.35 5.31 7.56
CA ALA A 89 12.14 4.52 8.49
C ALA A 89 11.32 3.42 9.17
N SER A 90 10.05 3.70 9.52
CA SER A 90 9.15 2.78 10.21
C SER A 90 8.21 2.01 9.27
N LEU A 91 8.21 2.34 7.97
CA LEU A 91 7.34 1.76 6.93
C LEU A 91 7.32 0.23 6.95
N VAL A 92 8.48 -0.40 7.10
CA VAL A 92 8.60 -1.87 7.10
C VAL A 92 7.86 -2.47 8.30
N ALA A 93 8.09 -1.92 9.51
CA ALA A 93 7.46 -2.41 10.73
C ALA A 93 5.94 -2.20 10.68
N GLU A 94 5.49 -1.02 10.25
CA GLU A 94 4.08 -0.71 10.06
C GLU A 94 3.40 -1.69 9.10
N LEU A 95 4.03 -1.99 7.95
CA LEU A 95 3.48 -2.93 6.99
C LEU A 95 3.46 -4.37 7.51
N GLN A 96 4.48 -4.81 8.24
CA GLN A 96 4.48 -6.14 8.84
C GLN A 96 3.33 -6.31 9.83
N THR A 97 3.12 -5.32 10.71
CA THR A 97 2.01 -5.32 11.66
C THR A 97 0.67 -5.36 10.94
N ARG A 98 0.44 -4.44 9.99
CA ARG A 98 -0.83 -4.36 9.24
C ARG A 98 -1.11 -5.61 8.40
N LEU A 99 -0.07 -6.19 7.79
CA LEU A 99 -0.19 -7.47 7.06
C LEU A 99 -0.55 -8.61 8.00
N ALA A 100 0.07 -8.70 9.17
CA ALA A 100 -0.22 -9.72 10.17
C ALA A 100 -1.65 -9.59 10.72
N GLU A 101 -2.09 -8.39 11.06
CA GLU A 101 -3.44 -8.09 11.53
C GLU A 101 -4.49 -8.47 10.47
N LYS A 102 -4.26 -8.08 9.20
CA LYS A 102 -5.18 -8.41 8.11
C LYS A 102 -5.22 -9.93 7.85
N GLN A 103 -4.08 -10.62 7.90
CA GLN A 103 -4.05 -12.08 7.80
C GLN A 103 -4.81 -12.76 8.93
N GLN A 104 -4.64 -12.30 10.17
CA GLN A 104 -5.37 -12.82 11.33
C GLN A 104 -6.88 -12.58 11.20
N GLY A 105 -7.30 -11.40 10.72
CA GLY A 105 -8.71 -11.08 10.44
C GLY A 105 -9.35 -11.97 9.38
N VAL A 106 -8.60 -12.31 8.32
CA VAL A 106 -9.07 -13.27 7.30
C VAL A 106 -9.18 -14.68 7.88
N ILE A 107 -8.22 -15.11 8.70
CA ILE A 107 -8.26 -16.45 9.32
C ILE A 107 -9.44 -16.57 10.30
N SER A 108 -9.67 -15.55 11.13
CA SER A 108 -10.75 -15.57 12.13
C SER A 108 -12.12 -15.56 11.48
N SER A 109 -12.34 -14.72 10.45
CA SER A 109 -13.59 -14.71 9.69
C SER A 109 -13.88 -16.03 8.99
N LEU A 110 -12.87 -16.65 8.36
CA LEU A 110 -13.02 -17.96 7.72
C LEU A 110 -13.34 -19.06 8.75
N ALA A 111 -12.69 -19.04 9.91
CA ALA A 111 -12.96 -19.99 11.00
C ALA A 111 -14.41 -19.91 11.51
N GLN A 112 -14.95 -18.69 11.65
CA GLN A 112 -16.34 -18.47 12.03
C GLN A 112 -17.33 -18.97 10.96
N GLN A 113 -17.05 -18.75 9.67
CA GLN A 113 -17.90 -19.22 8.58
C GLN A 113 -17.96 -20.75 8.48
N LEU A 114 -16.83 -21.44 8.71
CA LEU A 114 -16.77 -22.90 8.72
C LEU A 114 -17.55 -23.50 9.90
N GLN A 115 -17.52 -22.85 11.07
CA GLN A 115 -18.31 -23.27 12.23
C GLN A 115 -19.82 -23.02 12.04
N GLY A 116 -20.20 -21.97 11.31
CA GLY A 116 -21.59 -21.63 11.02
C GLY A 116 -22.26 -22.46 9.93
N THR A 117 -21.51 -23.23 9.14
CA THR A 117 -22.04 -24.05 8.02
C THR A 117 -22.32 -25.51 8.42
N SER A 118 -22.29 -25.83 9.71
CA SER A 118 -22.73 -27.15 10.22
C SER A 118 -24.24 -27.15 10.49
N VAL A 119 -25.05 -27.31 9.45
CA VAL A 119 -26.46 -27.77 9.53
C VAL A 119 -26.73 -28.72 8.37
#